data_AF-A0A7C1J3J1-F1
#
_entry.id   AF-A0A7C1J3J1-F1
#
_cell.length_a   1.000
_cell.length_b   1.000
_cell.length_c   1.000
_cell.angle_alpha   90.00
_cell.angle_beta   90.00
_cell.angle_gamma   90.00
#
_symmetry.space_group_name_H-M   'P 1'
#
loop_
_entity.id
_entity.type
_entity.pdbx_description
1 polymer ?
#
loop_
_entity_poly.entity_id
_entity_poly.type
_entity_poly.pdbx_seq_one_letter_code
_entity_poly.pdbx_strand_id
1 'polypeptide(L)'
;MAGTRTARLLIQQMAKHLPPSASALRLLDVEGSAGAVLREDRPDLQVTVVHGDPSAWEIDADRFDAVVAYDRPRDQAFLAAALRALRPGGRLIMVEAAETDAAEQVKTLEGSGYTRILVETGIECPLPMGMLVRGEKPHTTDDTLARVKVASDNDPDLLNFDTYNGRYLFLLVRQTPNKPAWTLTPDDVIEWRVASLSDTQPPILLAFSSLPKAVSFMQPAVVEGVVKDVNKVAKFSRETAQAWDYRLLLNPTLDAIRGKSLSWLPIDPATAEVPDE
;
A
#
# COMPACT_ATOMS: atom_id res chain seq x y z
N MET A 1 6.64 2.08 27.49
CA MET A 1 8.04 2.44 27.85
C MET A 1 8.67 3.10 26.64
N ALA A 2 9.23 4.30 26.78
CA ALA A 2 9.92 4.97 25.68
C ALA A 2 11.19 4.17 25.35
N GLY A 3 11.23 3.51 24.20
CA GLY A 3 12.42 2.82 23.71
C GLY A 3 13.60 3.79 23.59
N THR A 4 14.82 3.27 23.65
CA THR A 4 16.03 4.07 23.45
C THR A 4 15.97 4.78 22.08
N ARG A 5 16.62 5.94 21.96
CA ARG A 5 16.70 6.70 20.68
C ARG A 5 17.08 5.81 19.50
N THR A 6 17.97 4.84 19.74
CA THR A 6 18.41 3.83 18.78
C THR A 6 17.29 2.90 18.35
N ALA A 7 16.53 2.33 19.29
CA ALA A 7 15.38 1.47 19.00
C ALA A 7 14.36 2.18 18.11
N ARG A 8 14.10 3.46 18.41
CA ARG A 8 13.19 4.29 17.61
C ARG A 8 13.70 4.47 16.18
N LEU A 9 14.98 4.79 15.99
CA LEU A 9 15.57 4.95 14.66
C LEU A 9 15.50 3.64 13.86
N LEU A 10 15.75 2.50 14.50
CA LEU A 10 15.63 1.17 13.89
C LEU A 10 14.19 0.87 13.45
N ILE A 11 13.21 1.14 14.31
CA ILE A 11 11.79 0.96 14.00
C ILE A 11 11.37 1.86 12.83
N GLN A 12 11.86 3.10 12.76
CA GLN A 12 11.54 4.00 11.63
C GLN A 12 11.99 3.46 10.28
N GLN A 13 13.02 2.59 10.23
CA GLN A 13 13.44 1.96 8.98
C GLN A 13 12.42 0.93 8.48
N MET A 14 11.67 0.30 9.39
CA MET A 14 10.55 -0.58 9.01
C MET A 14 9.51 0.15 8.15
N ALA A 15 9.32 1.46 8.36
CA ALA A 15 8.30 2.25 7.67
C ALA A 15 8.48 2.23 6.14
N LYS A 16 9.74 2.18 5.66
CA LYS A 16 10.07 2.10 4.23
C LYS A 16 9.62 0.80 3.58
N HIS A 17 9.47 -0.27 4.36
CA HIS A 17 9.12 -1.60 3.88
C HIS A 17 7.64 -1.93 4.00
N LEU A 18 6.87 -1.07 4.67
CA LEU A 18 5.42 -1.19 4.73
C LEU A 18 4.83 -1.20 3.31
N PRO A 19 3.84 -2.07 3.03
CA PRO A 19 3.16 -2.08 1.75
C PRO A 19 2.64 -0.68 1.33
N PRO A 20 2.88 -0.24 0.08
CA PRO A 20 2.52 1.11 -0.37
C PRO A 20 1.02 1.31 -0.70
N SER A 21 0.19 0.26 -0.64
CA SER A 21 -1.00 0.15 -1.51
C SER A 21 -2.33 -0.17 -0.82
N ALA A 22 -2.56 0.20 0.44
CA ALA A 22 -3.87 0.02 1.09
C ALA A 22 -4.47 1.36 1.55
N SER A 23 -5.79 1.47 1.45
CA SER A 23 -6.60 2.61 1.94
C SER A 23 -6.41 2.87 3.44
N ALA A 24 -6.24 1.79 4.20
CA ALA A 24 -5.78 1.73 5.57
C ALA A 24 -4.99 0.43 5.74
N LEU A 25 -3.78 0.51 6.28
CA LEU A 25 -2.90 -0.65 6.41
C LEU A 25 -3.09 -1.29 7.79
N ARG A 26 -3.53 -2.55 7.80
CA ARG A 26 -3.70 -3.36 9.02
C ARG A 26 -2.36 -3.94 9.43
N LEU A 27 -1.85 -3.46 10.56
CA LEU A 27 -0.55 -3.83 11.10
C LEU A 27 -0.72 -4.69 12.34
N LEU A 28 -0.12 -5.87 12.36
CA LEU A 28 0.06 -6.65 13.58
C LEU A 28 1.39 -6.26 14.23
N ASP A 29 1.35 -5.63 15.40
CA ASP A 29 2.53 -5.20 16.15
C ASP A 29 2.81 -6.18 17.27
N VAL A 30 3.93 -6.91 17.14
CA VAL A 30 4.30 -7.97 18.05
C VAL A 30 5.07 -7.36 19.22
N GLU A 31 4.59 -7.61 20.43
CA GLU A 31 5.02 -6.96 21.68
C GLU A 31 4.76 -5.46 21.78
N GLY A 32 4.05 -4.86 20.83
CA GLY A 32 3.57 -3.47 20.92
C GLY A 32 4.66 -2.40 20.84
N SER A 33 5.86 -2.77 20.38
CA SER A 33 7.03 -1.88 20.42
C SER A 33 7.14 -1.00 19.17
N ALA A 34 6.71 -1.48 18.01
CA ALA A 34 6.96 -0.81 16.74
C ALA A 34 5.81 0.10 16.30
N GLY A 35 4.57 -0.33 16.51
CA GLY A 35 3.37 0.28 15.98
C GLY A 35 3.04 1.66 16.55
N ALA A 36 3.53 1.99 17.76
CA ALA A 36 3.43 3.35 18.29
C ALA A 36 4.32 4.33 17.52
N VAL A 37 5.59 3.96 17.30
CA VAL A 37 6.56 4.78 16.57
C VAL A 37 6.15 4.93 15.11
N LEU A 38 5.74 3.84 14.46
CA LEU A 38 5.32 3.86 13.06
C LEU A 38 4.09 4.74 12.82
N ARG A 39 3.17 4.85 13.80
CA ARG A 39 1.99 5.71 13.69
C ARG A 39 2.31 7.19 13.67
N GLU A 40 3.47 7.60 14.15
CA GLU A 40 3.89 9.00 14.10
C GLU A 40 4.20 9.43 12.66
N ASP A 41 4.77 8.52 11.85
CA ASP A 41 5.07 8.76 10.43
C ASP A 41 3.92 8.30 9.50
N ARG A 42 3.07 7.37 9.98
CA ARG A 42 1.95 6.76 9.24
C ARG A 42 0.68 6.72 10.12
N PRO A 43 -0.03 7.84 10.27
CA PRO A 43 -1.24 7.91 11.11
C PRO A 43 -2.39 7.05 10.58
N ASP A 44 -2.32 6.59 9.33
CA ASP A 44 -3.28 5.70 8.67
C ASP A 44 -3.21 4.23 9.12
N LEU A 45 -2.21 3.86 9.94
CA LEU A 45 -2.02 2.48 10.40
C LEU A 45 -3.10 2.03 11.39
N GLN A 46 -3.76 0.92 11.06
CA GLN A 46 -4.65 0.21 11.98
C GLN A 46 -3.85 -0.87 12.73
N VAL A 47 -3.38 -0.52 13.92
CA VAL A 47 -2.49 -1.39 14.71
C VAL A 47 -3.28 -2.31 15.64
N THR A 48 -3.07 -3.62 15.50
CA THR A 48 -3.47 -4.63 16.49
C THR A 48 -2.21 -5.13 17.19
N VAL A 49 -2.22 -5.13 18.53
CA VAL A 49 -1.05 -5.56 19.31
C VAL A 49 -1.28 -6.98 19.83
N VAL A 50 -0.25 -7.82 19.72
CA VAL A 50 -0.22 -9.17 20.32
C VAL A 50 1.02 -9.34 21.19
N HIS A 51 0.91 -10.19 22.20
CA HIS A 51 1.97 -10.41 23.19
C HIS A 51 2.18 -11.90 23.42
N GLY A 52 3.40 -12.26 23.84
CA GLY A 52 3.72 -13.58 24.35
C GLY A 52 3.81 -14.67 23.28
N ASP A 53 3.30 -15.85 23.62
CA ASP A 53 3.36 -17.06 22.79
C ASP A 53 2.51 -16.92 21.52
N PRO A 54 3.11 -17.07 20.32
CA PRO A 54 2.38 -17.02 19.05
C PRO A 54 1.22 -18.02 18.92
N SER A 55 1.29 -19.15 19.63
CA SER A 55 0.23 -20.16 19.64
C SER A 55 -1.07 -19.67 20.32
N ALA A 56 -0.95 -18.69 21.22
CA ALA A 56 -2.07 -18.11 21.97
C ALA A 56 -2.68 -16.88 21.29
N TRP A 57 -2.18 -16.46 20.12
CA TRP A 57 -2.70 -15.30 19.42
C TRP A 57 -4.10 -15.60 18.85
N GLU A 58 -5.10 -14.93 19.40
CA GLU A 58 -6.49 -14.93 18.93
C GLU A 58 -6.64 -13.98 17.73
N ILE A 59 -6.04 -14.36 16.60
CA ILE A 59 -6.09 -13.59 15.36
C ILE A 59 -6.56 -14.46 14.20
N ASP A 60 -7.39 -13.86 13.33
CA ASP A 60 -7.82 -14.51 12.10
C ASP A 60 -6.65 -14.66 11.13
N ALA A 61 -6.68 -15.74 10.34
CA ALA A 61 -5.74 -15.93 9.24
C ALA A 61 -5.99 -14.90 8.12
N ASP A 62 -4.94 -14.60 7.36
CA ASP A 62 -5.00 -13.78 6.14
C ASP A 62 -5.57 -12.36 6.33
N ARG A 63 -5.43 -11.79 7.53
CA ARG A 63 -6.07 -10.53 7.91
C ARG A 63 -5.14 -9.33 7.82
N PHE A 64 -3.84 -9.49 8.01
CA PHE A 64 -2.92 -8.37 8.17
C PHE A 64 -2.12 -8.08 6.89
N ASP A 65 -1.94 -6.79 6.59
CA ASP A 65 -1.11 -6.31 5.48
C ASP A 65 0.38 -6.42 5.82
N ALA A 66 0.71 -6.19 7.08
CA ALA A 66 2.06 -6.36 7.60
C ALA A 66 2.05 -6.88 9.04
N VAL A 67 3.11 -7.63 9.38
CA VAL A 67 3.47 -8.01 10.74
C VAL A 67 4.79 -7.36 11.05
N VAL A 68 4.88 -6.61 12.15
CA VAL A 68 6.14 -6.00 12.62
C VAL A 68 6.56 -6.59 13.95
N ALA A 69 7.87 -6.81 14.10
CA ALA A 69 8.46 -7.22 15.36
C ALA A 69 9.83 -6.53 15.54
N TYR A 70 10.04 -5.98 16.73
CA TYR A 70 11.31 -5.36 17.11
C TYR A 70 12.00 -6.24 18.16
N ASP A 71 13.26 -6.60 17.90
CA ASP A 71 14.15 -7.35 18.80
C ASP A 71 13.52 -8.64 19.35
N ARG A 72 12.74 -9.32 18.50
CA ARG A 72 12.06 -10.57 18.83
C ARG A 72 12.81 -11.77 18.22
N PRO A 73 13.07 -12.84 18.98
CA PRO A 73 13.61 -14.08 18.43
C PRO A 73 12.75 -14.65 17.28
N ARG A 74 13.42 -15.08 16.20
CA ARG A 74 12.79 -15.73 15.03
C ARG A 74 12.66 -17.23 15.21
N ASP A 75 11.90 -17.67 16.22
CA ASP A 75 11.57 -19.08 16.34
C ASP A 75 10.53 -19.52 15.29
N GLN A 76 10.46 -20.83 15.02
CA GLN A 76 9.59 -21.39 14.01
C GLN A 76 8.09 -21.16 14.31
N ALA A 77 7.70 -21.18 15.60
CA ALA A 77 6.31 -20.97 16.01
C ALA A 77 5.86 -19.54 15.68
N PHE A 78 6.72 -18.56 15.97
CA PHE A 78 6.52 -17.17 15.61
C PHE A 78 6.43 -16.98 14.10
N LEU A 79 7.39 -17.50 13.33
CA LEU A 79 7.41 -17.35 11.88
C LEU A 79 6.15 -17.95 11.22
N ALA A 80 5.69 -19.11 11.72
CA ALA A 80 4.47 -19.75 11.25
C ALA A 80 3.20 -18.95 11.61
N ALA A 81 3.11 -18.43 12.83
CA ALA A 81 1.97 -17.63 13.27
C ALA A 81 1.88 -16.29 12.50
N ALA A 82 3.02 -15.63 12.29
CA ALA A 82 3.11 -14.43 11.48
C ALA A 82 2.69 -14.70 10.02
N LEU A 83 3.17 -15.79 9.43
CA LEU A 83 2.80 -16.17 8.06
C LEU A 83 1.30 -16.47 7.94
N ARG A 84 0.70 -17.12 8.95
CA ARG A 84 -0.75 -17.37 9.00
C ARG A 84 -1.54 -16.07 9.06
N ALA A 85 -1.09 -15.11 9.87
CA ALA A 85 -1.76 -13.83 10.07
C ALA A 85 -1.73 -12.92 8.82
N LEU A 86 -0.63 -12.98 8.06
CA LEU A 86 -0.47 -12.19 6.84
C LEU A 86 -1.45 -12.63 5.76
N ARG A 87 -2.06 -11.68 5.07
CA ARG A 87 -2.75 -11.97 3.79
C ARG A 87 -1.75 -12.34 2.70
N PRO A 88 -2.18 -12.97 1.60
CA PRO A 88 -1.30 -13.20 0.44
C PRO A 88 -0.69 -11.88 -0.07
N GLY A 89 0.64 -11.84 -0.23
CA GLY A 89 1.41 -10.63 -0.56
C GLY A 89 1.67 -9.68 0.62
N GLY A 90 1.19 -10.01 1.82
CA GLY A 90 1.50 -9.28 3.05
C GLY A 90 2.96 -9.50 3.48
N ARG A 91 3.51 -8.59 4.29
CA ARG A 91 4.94 -8.57 4.63
C ARG A 91 5.20 -8.75 6.12
N LEU A 92 6.07 -9.68 6.48
CA LEU A 92 6.76 -9.68 7.76
C LEU A 92 7.94 -8.71 7.66
N ILE A 93 8.06 -7.80 8.63
CA ILE A 93 9.16 -6.83 8.74
C ILE A 93 9.69 -6.89 10.16
N MET A 94 10.96 -7.26 10.31
CA MET A 94 11.62 -7.37 11.60
C MET A 94 12.85 -6.51 11.63
N VAL A 95 13.16 -5.96 12.79
CA VAL A 95 14.45 -5.34 13.05
C VAL A 95 15.01 -5.89 14.34
N GLU A 96 16.26 -6.31 14.28
CA GLU A 96 17.02 -6.81 15.43
C GLU A 96 18.19 -5.86 15.69
N ALA A 97 18.47 -5.62 16.96
CA ALA A 97 19.58 -4.73 17.33
C ALA A 97 20.94 -5.41 17.13
N ALA A 98 21.00 -6.74 17.25
CA ALA A 98 22.20 -7.53 17.01
C ALA A 98 22.32 -7.91 15.53
N GLU A 99 23.52 -7.77 14.98
CA GLU A 99 23.84 -8.31 13.66
C GLU A 99 23.91 -9.84 13.73
N THR A 100 23.29 -10.49 12.75
CA THR A 100 23.43 -11.92 12.51
C THR A 100 23.74 -12.14 11.03
N ASP A 101 24.15 -13.36 10.66
CA ASP A 101 24.50 -13.65 9.28
C ASP A 101 23.28 -13.52 8.34
N ALA A 102 23.36 -12.62 7.37
CA ALA A 102 22.28 -12.38 6.42
C ALA A 102 21.88 -13.63 5.63
N ALA A 103 22.85 -14.49 5.29
CA ALA A 103 22.58 -15.72 4.55
C ALA A 103 21.79 -16.74 5.39
N GLU A 104 22.08 -16.84 6.69
CA GLU A 104 21.31 -17.64 7.63
C GLU A 104 19.86 -17.14 7.74
N GLN A 105 19.66 -15.82 7.73
CA GLN A 105 18.33 -15.24 7.79
C GLN A 105 17.49 -15.53 6.56
N VAL A 106 18.08 -15.40 5.37
CA VAL A 106 17.39 -15.77 4.13
C VAL A 106 16.93 -17.22 4.20
N LYS A 107 17.82 -18.16 4.54
CA LYS A 107 17.47 -19.59 4.65
C LYS A 107 16.37 -19.86 5.68
N THR A 108 16.40 -19.15 6.80
CA THR A 108 15.39 -19.31 7.86
C THR A 108 14.00 -18.88 7.39
N LEU A 109 13.91 -17.75 6.69
CA LEU A 109 12.65 -17.27 6.14
C LEU A 109 12.15 -18.14 4.98
N GLU A 110 13.04 -18.55 4.07
CA GLU A 110 12.71 -19.46 2.96
C GLU A 110 12.18 -20.81 3.50
N GLY A 111 12.89 -21.39 4.46
CA GLY A 111 12.49 -22.64 5.13
C GLY A 111 11.17 -22.53 5.90
N SER A 112 10.77 -21.31 6.26
CA SER A 112 9.49 -21.01 6.90
C SER A 112 8.38 -20.64 5.91
N GLY A 113 8.64 -20.66 4.59
CA GLY A 113 7.65 -20.46 3.54
C GLY A 113 7.47 -19.01 3.08
N TYR A 114 8.36 -18.08 3.49
CA TYR A 114 8.36 -16.71 2.97
C TYR A 114 9.05 -16.65 1.60
N THR A 115 8.69 -15.64 0.80
CA THR A 115 9.33 -15.32 -0.48
C THR A 115 9.75 -13.85 -0.54
N ARG A 116 10.44 -13.44 -1.62
CA ARG A 116 10.89 -12.05 -1.87
C ARG A 116 11.61 -11.44 -0.66
N ILE A 117 12.50 -12.24 -0.10
CA ILE A 117 13.19 -11.93 1.14
C ILE A 117 14.23 -10.85 0.88
N LEU A 118 14.31 -9.91 1.83
CA LEU A 118 15.30 -8.85 1.84
C LEU A 118 15.90 -8.78 3.24
N VAL A 119 17.23 -8.74 3.29
CA VAL A 119 18.01 -8.54 4.51
C VAL A 119 18.94 -7.38 4.26
N GLU A 120 18.88 -6.37 5.10
CA GLU A 120 19.71 -5.17 4.99
C GLU A 120 20.12 -4.65 6.37
N THR A 121 21.12 -3.78 6.40
CA THR A 121 21.50 -3.06 7.62
C THR A 121 20.35 -2.15 8.04
N GLY A 122 19.99 -2.18 9.33
CA GLY A 122 18.92 -1.34 9.86
C GLY A 122 19.24 0.15 9.72
N ILE A 123 20.26 0.62 10.43
CA ILE A 123 20.73 2.01 10.36
C ILE A 123 22.13 2.03 9.75
N GLU A 124 22.35 2.81 8.68
CA GLU A 124 23.67 2.97 8.08
C GLU A 124 24.53 4.07 8.74
N CYS A 125 23.90 5.10 9.31
CA CYS A 125 24.55 6.29 9.87
C CYS A 125 24.05 6.61 11.29
N PRO A 126 24.91 6.97 12.26
CA PRO A 126 26.34 7.29 12.11
C PRO A 126 27.29 6.07 12.09
N LEU A 127 26.80 4.89 12.48
CA LEU A 127 27.49 3.61 12.31
C LEU A 127 26.45 2.56 11.90
N PRO A 128 26.80 1.61 11.02
CA PRO A 128 26.00 0.43 10.73
C PRO A 128 25.54 -0.24 12.01
N MET A 129 24.23 -0.38 12.19
CA MET A 129 23.67 -1.02 13.38
C MET A 129 22.36 -1.71 13.08
N GLY A 130 22.24 -2.91 13.66
CA GLY A 130 21.06 -3.73 13.57
C GLY A 130 20.83 -4.25 12.15
N MET A 131 19.86 -5.14 12.05
CA MET A 131 19.53 -5.80 10.80
C MET A 131 18.03 -5.77 10.59
N LEU A 132 17.62 -5.28 9.42
CA LEU A 132 16.24 -5.34 8.96
C LEU A 132 16.06 -6.59 8.11
N VAL A 133 15.05 -7.37 8.43
CA VAL A 133 14.67 -8.58 7.69
C VAL A 133 13.23 -8.45 7.25
N ARG A 134 12.98 -8.70 5.97
CA ARG A 134 11.67 -8.66 5.36
C ARG A 134 11.38 -9.95 4.62
N GLY A 135 10.19 -10.50 4.79
CA GLY A 135 9.67 -11.62 4.01
C GLY A 135 8.24 -11.37 3.56
N GLU A 136 7.87 -11.81 2.37
CA GLU A 136 6.52 -11.72 1.83
C GLU A 136 5.81 -13.07 1.91
N LYS A 137 4.53 -13.09 2.26
CA LYS A 137 3.69 -14.29 2.13
C LYS A 137 3.42 -14.56 0.65
N PRO A 138 3.72 -15.76 0.13
CA PRO A 138 3.43 -16.11 -1.26
C PRO A 138 1.96 -15.89 -1.63
N HIS A 139 1.72 -15.56 -2.89
CA HIS A 139 0.35 -15.55 -3.42
C HIS A 139 -0.15 -16.99 -3.61
N THR A 140 -1.46 -17.19 -3.40
CA THR A 140 -2.11 -18.50 -3.54
C THR A 140 -2.56 -18.82 -4.97
N THR A 141 -2.45 -17.85 -5.89
CA THR A 141 -2.82 -17.98 -7.29
C THR A 141 -1.83 -17.21 -8.16
N ASP A 142 -1.53 -17.77 -9.34
CA ASP A 142 -0.73 -17.12 -10.38
C ASP A 142 -1.55 -16.12 -11.21
N ASP A 143 -2.89 -16.13 -11.09
CA ASP A 143 -3.75 -15.19 -11.80
C ASP A 143 -3.68 -13.78 -11.19
N THR A 144 -3.02 -12.88 -11.91
CA THR A 144 -2.89 -11.46 -11.57
C THR A 144 -4.25 -10.78 -11.32
N LEU A 145 -5.31 -11.17 -12.03
CA LEU A 145 -6.65 -10.60 -11.85
C LEU A 145 -7.23 -11.00 -10.48
N ALA A 146 -7.15 -12.28 -10.16
CA ALA A 146 -7.59 -12.78 -8.86
C ALA A 146 -6.77 -12.15 -7.71
N ARG A 147 -5.46 -11.95 -7.89
CA ARG A 147 -4.60 -11.26 -6.91
C ARG A 147 -5.02 -9.83 -6.66
N VAL A 148 -5.27 -9.06 -7.72
CA VAL A 148 -5.72 -7.67 -7.63
C VAL A 148 -7.09 -7.59 -6.97
N LYS A 149 -8.00 -8.51 -7.31
CA LYS A 149 -9.34 -8.56 -6.73
C LYS A 149 -9.31 -8.81 -5.22
N VAL A 150 -8.51 -9.75 -4.72
CA VAL A 150 -8.37 -10.01 -3.27
C VAL A 150 -7.86 -8.77 -2.53
N ALA A 151 -6.92 -8.03 -3.10
CA ALA A 151 -6.46 -6.77 -2.50
C ALA A 151 -7.54 -5.68 -2.56
N SER A 152 -8.27 -5.57 -3.67
CA SER A 152 -9.36 -4.62 -3.91
C SER A 152 -10.59 -4.86 -3.02
N ASP A 153 -10.96 -6.11 -2.75
CA ASP A 153 -12.13 -6.49 -1.94
C ASP A 153 -11.99 -6.05 -0.47
N ASN A 154 -10.77 -5.78 0.01
CA ASN A 154 -10.52 -5.24 1.35
C ASN A 154 -10.81 -3.74 1.46
N ASP A 155 -10.79 -3.02 0.34
CA ASP A 155 -11.09 -1.60 0.29
C ASP A 155 -12.60 -1.42 0.08
N PRO A 156 -13.33 -0.75 0.99
CA PRO A 156 -14.77 -0.58 0.87
C PRO A 156 -15.14 0.28 -0.35
N ASP A 157 -16.28 -0.02 -0.95
CA ASP A 157 -16.85 0.77 -2.04
C ASP A 157 -17.49 2.07 -1.54
N LEU A 158 -17.58 3.08 -2.40
CA LEU A 158 -18.31 4.34 -2.15
C LEU A 158 -17.89 5.03 -0.84
N LEU A 159 -16.58 5.14 -0.63
CA LEU A 159 -16.03 5.79 0.55
C LEU A 159 -16.38 7.28 0.60
N ASN A 160 -16.59 7.78 1.83
CA ASN A 160 -16.67 9.22 2.06
C ASN A 160 -15.24 9.78 2.19
N PHE A 161 -14.90 10.77 1.37
CA PHE A 161 -13.59 11.41 1.39
C PHE A 161 -13.27 12.12 2.72
N ASP A 162 -14.29 12.69 3.38
CA ASP A 162 -14.14 13.42 4.65
C ASP A 162 -13.66 12.48 5.76
N THR A 163 -14.11 11.23 5.76
CA THR A 163 -13.77 10.22 6.76
C THR A 163 -12.71 9.22 6.30
N TYR A 164 -12.30 9.28 5.03
CA TYR A 164 -11.17 8.52 4.50
C TYR A 164 -9.89 8.94 5.23
N ASN A 165 -9.03 7.99 5.61
CA ASN A 165 -7.79 8.30 6.33
C ASN A 165 -6.54 7.88 5.55
N GLY A 166 -6.69 7.38 4.33
CA GLY A 166 -5.54 6.98 3.52
C GLY A 166 -4.77 8.19 3.02
N ARG A 167 -3.44 8.01 2.92
CA ARG A 167 -2.50 9.06 2.52
C ARG A 167 -2.61 9.45 1.06
N TYR A 168 -3.02 8.50 0.22
CA TYR A 168 -3.01 8.66 -1.23
C TYR A 168 -4.36 8.34 -1.84
N LEU A 169 -4.56 8.88 -3.03
CA LEU A 169 -5.66 8.59 -3.92
C LEU A 169 -5.09 8.31 -5.31
N PHE A 170 -5.82 7.52 -6.07
CA PHE A 170 -5.48 7.15 -7.43
C PHE A 170 -6.57 7.63 -8.38
N LEU A 171 -6.19 8.28 -9.46
CA LEU A 171 -7.11 8.74 -10.51
C LEU A 171 -6.81 8.01 -11.82
N LEU A 172 -7.86 7.71 -12.59
CA LEU A 172 -7.73 7.23 -13.96
C LEU A 172 -7.46 8.42 -14.87
N VAL A 173 -6.32 8.37 -15.58
CA VAL A 173 -5.81 9.48 -16.38
C VAL A 173 -5.71 9.07 -17.86
N ARG A 174 -6.13 10.01 -18.71
CA ARG A 174 -5.79 10.07 -20.12
C ARG A 174 -4.65 11.05 -20.31
N GLN A 175 -3.45 10.54 -20.53
CA GLN A 175 -2.26 11.31 -20.86
C GLN A 175 -2.17 11.52 -22.37
N THR A 176 -1.90 12.75 -22.79
CA THR A 176 -1.57 13.11 -24.18
C THR A 176 -0.23 13.87 -24.19
N PRO A 177 0.77 13.46 -24.99
CA PRO A 177 0.79 12.27 -25.84
C PRO A 177 0.84 10.98 -25.01
N ASN A 178 0.27 9.90 -25.57
CA ASN A 178 0.34 8.56 -24.98
C ASN A 178 1.73 7.95 -25.23
N LYS A 179 2.75 8.49 -24.54
CA LYS A 179 4.13 8.04 -24.59
C LYS A 179 4.55 7.56 -23.20
N PRO A 180 5.26 6.43 -23.08
CA PRO A 180 5.90 6.06 -21.82
C PRO A 180 7.03 7.04 -21.47
N ALA A 181 7.35 7.12 -20.17
CA ALA A 181 8.20 8.16 -19.62
C ALA A 181 9.58 8.27 -20.30
N TRP A 182 10.19 7.13 -20.65
CA TRP A 182 11.51 7.07 -21.30
C TRP A 182 11.53 7.51 -22.77
N THR A 183 10.37 7.73 -23.39
CA THR A 183 10.23 8.24 -24.77
C THR A 183 9.80 9.70 -24.84
N LEU A 184 9.54 10.32 -23.69
CA LEU A 184 9.21 11.74 -23.63
C LEU A 184 10.46 12.57 -23.86
N THR A 185 10.35 13.59 -24.71
CA THR A 185 11.39 14.61 -24.88
C THR A 185 11.10 15.82 -23.99
N PRO A 186 12.10 16.66 -23.67
CA PRO A 186 11.87 17.90 -22.92
C PRO A 186 10.88 18.87 -23.58
N ASP A 187 10.68 18.76 -24.90
CA ASP A 187 9.74 19.59 -25.67
C ASP A 187 8.32 19.00 -25.73
N ASP A 188 8.10 17.77 -25.25
CA ASP A 188 6.78 17.16 -25.23
C ASP A 188 5.91 17.86 -24.18
N VAL A 189 4.83 18.53 -24.63
CA VAL A 189 3.80 19.08 -23.74
C VAL A 189 2.88 17.96 -23.29
N ILE A 190 2.94 17.64 -21.99
CA ILE A 190 2.14 16.58 -21.39
C ILE A 190 0.84 17.18 -20.83
N GLU A 191 -0.29 16.74 -21.37
CA GLU A 191 -1.61 17.03 -20.85
C GLU A 191 -2.18 15.80 -20.15
N TRP A 192 -2.63 15.97 -18.90
CA TRP A 192 -3.40 14.95 -18.20
C TRP A 192 -4.85 15.37 -18.09
N ARG A 193 -5.74 14.42 -18.38
CA ARG A 193 -7.15 14.56 -18.07
C ARG A 193 -7.65 13.39 -17.25
N VAL A 194 -8.41 13.68 -16.20
CA VAL A 194 -8.93 12.68 -15.25
C VAL A 194 -10.38 12.35 -15.56
N ALA A 195 -10.76 11.09 -15.31
CA ALA A 195 -12.12 10.63 -15.49
C ALA A 195 -13.07 11.28 -14.46
N SER A 196 -14.17 11.84 -14.94
CA SER A 196 -15.18 12.50 -14.12
C SER A 196 -16.60 12.27 -14.64
N LEU A 197 -17.59 12.41 -13.76
CA LEU A 197 -19.01 12.40 -14.14
C LEU A 197 -19.43 13.84 -14.48
N SER A 198 -19.87 14.07 -15.72
CA SER A 198 -20.29 15.40 -16.21
C SER A 198 -21.71 15.79 -15.84
N ASP A 199 -22.55 14.81 -15.48
CA ASP A 199 -23.99 15.03 -15.28
C ASP A 199 -24.32 15.72 -13.94
N THR A 200 -23.29 16.12 -13.18
CA THR A 200 -23.40 16.79 -11.89
C THR A 200 -22.66 18.13 -11.92
N GLN A 201 -23.23 19.15 -11.28
CA GLN A 201 -22.53 20.42 -10.99
C GLN A 201 -22.34 20.59 -9.47
N PRO A 202 -21.10 20.72 -8.98
CA PRO A 202 -19.83 20.60 -9.71
C PRO A 202 -19.58 19.16 -10.23
N PRO A 203 -18.72 18.98 -11.24
CA PRO A 203 -18.38 17.65 -11.73
C PRO A 203 -17.70 16.82 -10.64
N ILE A 204 -17.91 15.50 -10.70
CA ILE A 204 -17.41 14.56 -9.69
C ILE A 204 -16.27 13.74 -10.30
N LEU A 205 -15.07 13.82 -9.73
CA LEU A 205 -13.93 13.00 -10.13
C LEU A 205 -14.08 11.57 -9.63
N LEU A 206 -13.69 10.60 -10.46
CA LEU A 206 -13.58 9.20 -10.04
C LEU A 206 -12.22 8.97 -9.39
N ALA A 207 -12.22 8.66 -8.10
CA ALA A 207 -11.01 8.41 -7.32
C ALA A 207 -11.02 7.02 -6.69
N PHE A 208 -9.83 6.50 -6.41
CA PHE A 208 -9.64 5.18 -5.83
C PHE A 208 -8.68 5.26 -4.65
N SER A 209 -8.94 4.47 -3.61
CA SER A 209 -8.12 4.45 -2.40
C SER A 209 -6.81 3.68 -2.58
N SER A 210 -6.75 2.82 -3.59
CA SER A 210 -5.56 2.02 -3.90
C SER A 210 -5.45 1.71 -5.39
N LEU A 211 -4.23 1.42 -5.84
CA LEU A 211 -3.98 0.96 -7.21
C LEU A 211 -4.75 -0.34 -7.53
N PRO A 212 -4.76 -1.37 -6.66
CA PRO A 212 -5.58 -2.56 -6.90
C PRO A 212 -7.06 -2.24 -7.10
N LYS A 213 -7.64 -1.30 -6.32
CA LYS A 213 -9.02 -0.88 -6.51
C LYS A 213 -9.25 -0.22 -7.87
N ALA A 214 -8.36 0.70 -8.26
CA ALA A 214 -8.43 1.37 -9.55
C ALA A 214 -8.38 0.37 -10.71
N VAL A 215 -7.44 -0.59 -10.66
CA VAL A 215 -7.29 -1.62 -11.69
C VAL A 215 -8.50 -2.56 -11.73
N SER A 216 -8.96 -3.02 -10.57
CA SER A 216 -10.13 -3.90 -10.44
C SER A 216 -11.41 -3.26 -10.99
N PHE A 217 -11.56 -1.94 -10.89
CA PHE A 217 -12.66 -1.21 -11.49
C PHE A 217 -12.45 -0.99 -13.00
N MET A 218 -11.24 -0.57 -13.39
CA MET A 218 -10.92 -0.18 -14.76
C MET A 218 -11.08 -1.35 -15.74
N GLN A 219 -10.65 -2.55 -15.36
CA GLN A 219 -10.69 -3.72 -16.24
C GLN A 219 -12.11 -4.03 -16.78
N PRO A 220 -13.12 -4.25 -15.93
CA PRO A 220 -14.48 -4.45 -16.42
C PRO A 220 -15.08 -3.17 -17.03
N ALA A 221 -14.74 -1.97 -16.52
CA ALA A 221 -15.22 -0.71 -17.10
C ALA A 221 -14.81 -0.50 -18.56
N VAL A 222 -13.58 -0.91 -18.90
CA VAL A 222 -13.05 -0.83 -20.27
C VAL A 222 -13.69 -1.90 -21.15
N VAL A 223 -13.88 -3.11 -20.64
CA VAL A 223 -14.55 -4.20 -21.38
C VAL A 223 -16.01 -3.86 -21.68
N GLU A 224 -16.73 -3.26 -20.73
CA GLU A 224 -18.11 -2.76 -20.94
C GLU A 224 -18.16 -1.48 -21.80
N GLY A 225 -17.01 -0.91 -22.17
CA GLY A 225 -16.90 0.31 -22.97
C GLY A 225 -17.36 1.58 -22.25
N VAL A 226 -17.52 1.52 -20.93
CA VAL A 226 -17.89 2.66 -20.07
C VAL A 226 -16.73 3.64 -20.01
N VAL A 227 -15.53 3.15 -19.69
CA VAL A 227 -14.31 3.94 -19.63
C VAL A 227 -13.47 3.67 -20.88
N LYS A 228 -13.00 4.72 -21.55
CA LYS A 228 -12.20 4.64 -22.78
C LYS A 228 -10.94 5.49 -22.68
N ASP A 229 -9.89 5.11 -23.40
CA ASP A 229 -8.66 5.88 -23.56
C ASP A 229 -7.89 6.18 -22.25
N VAL A 230 -8.14 5.44 -21.16
CA VAL A 230 -7.28 5.48 -19.97
C VAL A 230 -5.98 4.79 -20.30
N ASN A 231 -4.87 5.48 -20.05
CA ASN A 231 -3.53 4.97 -20.30
C ASN A 231 -2.60 5.15 -19.10
N LYS A 232 -3.11 5.70 -17.99
CA LYS A 232 -2.34 5.93 -16.78
C LYS A 232 -3.24 5.89 -15.55
N VAL A 233 -2.69 5.39 -14.44
CA VAL A 233 -3.26 5.59 -13.10
C VAL A 233 -2.28 6.46 -12.35
N ALA A 234 -2.70 7.66 -11.98
CA ALA A 234 -1.85 8.64 -11.31
C ALA A 234 -2.14 8.65 -9.81
N LYS A 235 -1.08 8.75 -8.99
CA LYS A 235 -1.12 8.81 -7.54
C LYS A 235 -1.07 10.27 -7.09
N PHE A 236 -1.92 10.65 -6.15
CA PHE A 236 -1.97 11.98 -5.55
C PHE A 236 -2.03 11.85 -4.04
N SER A 237 -1.43 12.80 -3.31
CA SER A 237 -1.62 12.90 -1.86
C SER A 237 -3.03 13.34 -1.51
N ARG A 238 -3.48 12.96 -0.32
CA ARG A 238 -4.74 13.44 0.25
C ARG A 238 -4.73 14.96 0.38
N GLU A 239 -3.62 15.57 0.80
CA GLU A 239 -3.53 17.03 0.94
C GLU A 239 -3.74 17.74 -0.41
N THR A 240 -3.10 17.25 -1.48
CA THR A 240 -3.31 17.79 -2.83
C THR A 240 -4.77 17.66 -3.26
N ALA A 241 -5.40 16.52 -3.00
CA ALA A 241 -6.79 16.29 -3.39
C ALA A 241 -7.79 17.14 -2.58
N GLN A 242 -7.49 17.46 -1.33
CA GLN A 242 -8.31 18.34 -0.49
C GLN A 242 -8.33 19.79 -1.00
N ALA A 243 -7.29 20.20 -1.74
CA ALA A 243 -7.21 21.54 -2.33
C ALA A 243 -7.98 21.68 -3.65
N TRP A 244 -8.57 20.60 -4.17
CA TRP A 244 -9.32 20.64 -5.42
C TRP A 244 -10.73 21.20 -5.23
N ASP A 245 -11.19 22.03 -6.18
CA ASP A 245 -12.58 22.54 -6.24
C ASP A 245 -13.59 21.49 -6.74
N TYR A 246 -13.18 20.22 -6.81
CA TYR A 246 -13.98 19.12 -7.33
C TYR A 246 -14.50 18.23 -6.22
N ARG A 247 -15.68 17.64 -6.45
CA ARG A 247 -16.17 16.55 -5.61
C ARG A 247 -15.51 15.24 -6.01
N LEU A 248 -15.22 14.38 -5.03
CA LEU A 248 -14.64 13.07 -5.26
C LEU A 248 -15.70 11.98 -5.03
N LEU A 249 -15.80 11.05 -5.97
CA LEU A 249 -16.45 9.76 -5.75
C LEU A 249 -15.36 8.71 -5.53
N LEU A 250 -15.15 8.34 -4.27
CA LEU A 250 -14.08 7.43 -3.88
C LEU A 250 -14.54 5.98 -3.95
N ASN A 251 -13.78 5.12 -4.63
CA ASN A 251 -14.08 3.72 -4.89
C ASN A 251 -15.47 3.50 -5.54
N PRO A 252 -15.73 4.12 -6.71
CA PRO A 252 -17.00 3.93 -7.41
C PRO A 252 -17.19 2.47 -7.80
N THR A 253 -18.44 2.01 -7.79
CA THR A 253 -18.84 0.76 -8.45
C THR A 253 -19.31 1.04 -9.87
N LEU A 254 -19.28 0.03 -10.75
CA LEU A 254 -19.80 0.18 -12.12
C LEU A 254 -21.28 0.55 -12.13
N ASP A 255 -22.08 -0.05 -11.24
CA ASP A 255 -23.50 0.27 -11.11
C ASP A 255 -23.72 1.74 -10.70
N ALA A 256 -22.85 2.30 -9.85
CA ALA A 256 -22.95 3.69 -9.41
C ALA A 256 -22.68 4.73 -10.54
N ILE A 257 -22.00 4.32 -11.60
CA ILE A 257 -21.70 5.16 -12.76
C ILE A 257 -22.47 4.77 -14.03
N ARG A 258 -23.18 3.64 -14.01
CA ARG A 258 -23.94 3.16 -15.16
C ARG A 258 -25.02 4.17 -15.56
N GLY A 259 -25.10 4.47 -16.85
CA GLY A 259 -26.05 5.44 -17.40
C GLY A 259 -25.65 6.92 -17.19
N LYS A 260 -24.50 7.20 -16.56
CA LYS A 260 -23.95 8.55 -16.45
C LYS A 260 -22.94 8.82 -17.57
N SER A 261 -22.83 10.08 -17.96
CA SER A 261 -21.84 10.52 -18.95
C SER A 261 -20.49 10.76 -18.28
N LEU A 262 -19.45 10.15 -18.85
CA LEU A 262 -18.07 10.41 -18.48
C LEU A 262 -17.50 11.58 -19.28
N SER A 263 -16.81 12.46 -18.58
CA SER A 263 -16.02 13.55 -19.13
C SER A 263 -14.57 13.46 -18.62
N TRP A 264 -13.72 14.28 -19.24
CA TRP A 264 -12.28 14.31 -18.97
C TRP A 264 -11.89 15.72 -18.55
N LEU A 265 -11.58 15.91 -17.27
CA LEU A 265 -11.20 17.21 -16.73
C LEU A 265 -9.68 17.38 -16.70
N PRO A 266 -9.16 18.57 -17.01
CA PRO A 266 -7.74 18.82 -16.92
C PRO A 266 -7.27 18.68 -15.47
N ILE A 267 -6.12 18.05 -15.28
CA ILE A 267 -5.40 18.03 -14.01
C ILE A 267 -3.93 18.34 -14.26
N ASP A 268 -3.30 19.05 -13.33
CA ASP A 268 -1.87 19.35 -13.43
C ASP A 268 -1.02 18.11 -13.08
N PRO A 269 -0.25 17.55 -14.03
CA PRO A 269 0.64 16.43 -13.77
C PRO A 269 1.68 16.71 -12.68
N ALA A 270 2.09 17.97 -12.49
CA ALA A 270 3.11 18.36 -11.51
C ALA A 270 2.64 18.19 -10.06
N THR A 271 1.33 18.06 -9.84
CA THR A 271 0.75 17.83 -8.51
C THR A 271 0.68 16.36 -8.11
N ALA A 272 1.05 15.45 -9.03
CA ALA A 272 1.05 14.02 -8.78
C ALA A 272 2.30 13.56 -8.01
N GLU A 273 2.11 12.53 -7.19
CA GLU A 273 3.19 11.87 -6.46
C GLU A 273 4.02 11.00 -7.42
N VAL A 274 5.32 10.92 -7.16
CA VAL A 274 6.20 9.98 -7.85
C VAL A 274 5.74 8.55 -7.52
N PRO A 275 5.73 7.62 -8.48
CA PRO A 275 5.47 6.21 -8.20
C PRO A 275 6.41 5.68 -7.10
N ASP A 276 5.89 4.82 -6.22
CA ASP A 276 6.72 4.12 -5.23
C ASP A 276 7.47 2.97 -5.93
N GLU A 277 8.47 3.29 -6.75
CA GLU A 277 9.43 2.34 -7.34
C GLU A 277 10.86 2.85 -7.20
#